data_AF-A0A6J6DI67-F1
#
_entry.id   AF-A0A6J6DI67-F1
#
_cell.length_a   1.000
_cell.length_b   1.000
_cell.length_c   1.000
_cell.angle_alpha   90.00
_cell.angle_beta   90.00
_cell.angle_gamma   90.00
#
_symmetry.space_group_name_H-M   'P 1'
#
loop_
_entity.id
_entity.type
_entity.pdbx_description
1 polymer ?
#
loop_
_entity_poly.entity_id
_entity_poly.type
_entity_poly.pdbx_seq_one_letter_code
_entity_poly.pdbx_strand_id
1 'polypeptide(L)' 'MLGTRHPFTHALYERDGEGNILVTETDGRWGRFRKNGQWIEGEVREADPHLCGWVGGPVIGNHRLVDQQQTRRQDA' A
#
# COMPACT_ATOMS: atom_id res chain seq x y z
N MET A 1 8.17 7.88 -3.65
CA MET A 1 7.64 6.52 -3.84
C MET A 1 7.80 5.76 -2.53
N LEU A 2 6.68 5.35 -1.93
CA LEU A 2 6.65 4.56 -0.69
C LEU A 2 5.98 3.22 -1.04
N GLY A 3 6.70 2.39 -1.80
CA GLY A 3 6.24 1.08 -2.26
C GLY A 3 7.07 -0.06 -1.69
N THR A 4 6.53 -1.27 -1.76
CA THR A 4 7.25 -2.51 -1.37
C THR A 4 7.54 -3.33 -2.61
N ARG A 5 8.76 -3.85 -2.74
CA ARG A 5 9.10 -4.79 -3.81
C ARG A 5 8.82 -6.21 -3.38
N HIS A 6 8.17 -6.98 -4.25
CA HIS A 6 7.97 -8.40 -4.04
C HIS A 6 9.33 -9.14 -4.08
N PRO A 7 9.63 -10.02 -3.11
CA PRO A 7 10.97 -10.58 -2.94
C PRO A 7 11.42 -11.55 -4.05
N PHE A 8 10.49 -12.16 -4.78
CA PHE A 8 10.82 -13.11 -5.86
C PHE A 8 10.72 -12.48 -7.26
N THR A 9 9.58 -11.89 -7.58
CA THR A 9 9.32 -11.25 -8.89
C THR A 9 9.91 -9.83 -9.03
N HIS A 10 10.31 -9.18 -7.93
CA HIS A 10 10.77 -7.78 -7.91
C HIS A 10 9.75 -6.72 -8.35
N ALA A 11 8.51 -7.12 -8.65
CA ALA A 11 7.39 -6.24 -8.92
C ALA A 11 7.19 -5.22 -7.78
N LEU A 12 6.90 -3.98 -8.14
CA LEU A 12 6.69 -2.88 -7.21
C LEU A 12 5.21 -2.73 -6.88
N TYR A 13 4.87 -2.77 -5.59
CA TYR A 13 3.52 -2.62 -5.07
C TYR A 13 3.40 -1.25 -4.40
N GLU A 14 2.49 -0.42 -4.87
CA GLU A 14 2.27 0.95 -4.40
C GLU A 14 0.78 1.22 -4.17
N ARG A 15 0.47 2.10 -3.20
CA ARG A 15 -0.89 2.62 -3.04
C ARG A 15 -1.14 3.67 -4.11
N ASP A 16 -2.30 3.61 -4.76
CA ASP A 16 -2.70 4.61 -5.76
C ASP A 16 -3.32 5.88 -5.15
N GLY A 17 -3.61 5.88 -3.85
CA GLY A 17 -4.28 6.97 -3.14
C GLY A 17 -5.81 6.86 -3.08
N GLU A 18 -6.41 5.97 -3.88
CA GLU A 18 -7.85 5.70 -3.95
C GLU A 18 -8.24 4.41 -3.21
N GLY A 19 -7.28 3.79 -2.55
CA GLY A 19 -7.48 2.56 -1.78
C GLY A 19 -7.22 1.29 -2.57
N ASN A 20 -6.66 1.38 -3.78
CA ASN A 20 -6.19 0.25 -4.56
C ASN A 20 -4.66 0.17 -4.55
N ILE A 21 -4.15 -0.89 -5.16
CA ILE A 21 -2.74 -1.22 -5.28
C ILE A 21 -2.37 -1.19 -6.76
N LEU A 22 -1.39 -0.37 -7.10
CA LEU A 22 -0.71 -0.41 -8.39
C LEU A 22 0.45 -1.41 -8.28
N VAL A 23 0.45 -2.41 -9.15
CA VAL A 23 1.52 -3.39 -9.26
C VAL A 23 2.22 -3.17 -10.58
N THR A 24 3.52 -2.88 -10.53
CA THR A 24 4.36 -2.64 -11.71
C THR A 24 5.45 -3.70 -11.79
N GLU A 25 5.46 -4.48 -12.85
CA GLU A 25 6.46 -5.50 -13.13
C GLU A 25 7.81 -4.87 -13.52
N THR A 26 8.88 -5.67 -13.51
CA THR A 26 10.22 -5.18 -13.85
C THR A 26 10.37 -4.73 -15.30
N ASP A 27 9.47 -5.19 -16.19
CA ASP A 27 9.40 -4.79 -17.59
C ASP A 27 8.54 -3.53 -17.84
N GLY A 28 7.99 -2.94 -16.76
CA GLY A 28 7.20 -1.71 -16.82
C GLY A 28 5.70 -1.92 -17.08
N ARG A 29 5.25 -3.15 -17.33
CA ARG A 29 3.82 -3.45 -17.39
C ARG A 29 3.21 -3.29 -16.01
N TRP A 30 1.95 -2.87 -15.97
CA TRP A 30 1.27 -2.62 -14.70
C TRP A 30 -0.14 -3.20 -14.66
N GLY A 31 -0.65 -3.37 -13.44
CA GLY A 31 -2.04 -3.73 -13.15
C GLY A 31 -2.51 -3.05 -11.87
N ARG A 32 -3.80 -2.73 -11.82
CA ARG A 32 -4.45 -2.15 -10.63
C ARG A 32 -5.30 -3.22 -9.95
N PHE A 33 -5.15 -3.34 -8.64
CA PHE A 33 -5.77 -4.38 -7.84
C PHE A 33 -6.41 -3.81 -6.58
N ARG A 34 -7.54 -4.37 -6.16
CA ARG A 34 -8.10 -4.15 -4.82
C ARG A 34 -7.12 -4.72 -3.77
N LYS A 35 -7.26 -4.29 -2.51
CA LYS A 35 -6.44 -4.79 -1.39
C LYS A 35 -6.53 -6.31 -1.16
N ASN A 36 -7.61 -6.94 -1.60
CA ASN A 36 -7.79 -8.39 -1.55
C ASN A 36 -7.20 -9.12 -2.78
N GLY A 37 -6.48 -8.43 -3.66
CA GLY A 37 -5.88 -8.97 -4.87
C GLY A 37 -6.82 -9.09 -6.07
N GLN A 38 -8.08 -8.63 -5.99
CA GLN A 38 -8.95 -8.62 -7.17
C GLN A 38 -8.47 -7.61 -8.21
N TRP A 39 -8.26 -8.09 -9.44
CA TRP A 39 -7.88 -7.27 -10.58
C TRP A 39 -8.97 -6.25 -10.96
N ILE A 40 -8.56 -5.04 -11.34
CA ILE A 40 -9.43 -3.94 -11.78
C ILE A 40 -9.15 -3.59 -13.24
N GLU A 41 -7.89 -3.25 -13.56
CA GLU A 41 -7.47 -2.81 -14.89
C GLU A 41 -5.96 -3.03 -15.12
N GLY A 42 -5.51 -2.85 -16.37
CA GLY A 42 -4.11 -2.98 -16.78
C GLY A 42 -3.76 -4.31 -17.46
N GLU A 43 -2.49 -4.41 -17.86
CA GLU A 43 -1.92 -5.54 -18.59
C GLU A 43 -1.58 -6.71 -17.67
N VAL A 44 -1.13 -6.40 -16.45
CA VAL A 44 -0.82 -7.41 -15.43
C VAL A 44 -2.13 -7.84 -14.77
N ARG A 45 -2.47 -9.13 -14.91
CA ARG A 45 -3.73 -9.72 -14.43
C ARG A 45 -3.60 -10.49 -13.12
N GLU A 46 -2.38 -10.72 -12.68
CA GLU A 46 -2.07 -11.50 -11.48
C GLU A 46 -1.19 -10.67 -10.54
N ALA A 47 -1.47 -10.78 -9.25
CA ALA A 47 -0.69 -10.15 -8.19
C ALA A 47 -0.78 -11.01 -6.93
N ASP A 48 0.20 -10.91 -6.03
CA ASP A 48 0.14 -11.57 -4.73
C ASP A 48 -0.95 -10.88 -3.87
N PRO A 49 -2.06 -11.56 -3.54
CA PRO A 49 -3.15 -10.96 -2.77
C PRO A 49 -2.73 -10.62 -1.33
N HIS A 50 -1.78 -11.35 -0.73
CA HIS A 50 -1.28 -11.05 0.60
C HIS A 50 -0.44 -9.77 0.59
N LEU A 51 0.41 -9.59 -0.43
CA LEU A 51 1.20 -8.37 -0.54
C LEU A 51 0.32 -7.16 -0.87
N CYS A 52 -0.72 -7.32 -1.69
CA CYS A 52 -1.76 -6.30 -1.87
C CYS A 52 -2.42 -5.90 -0.55
N GLY A 53 -2.74 -6.88 0.29
CA GLY A 53 -3.33 -6.66 1.61
C GLY A 53 -2.37 -5.92 2.56
N TRP A 54 -1.11 -6.32 2.59
CA TRP A 54 -0.07 -5.66 3.39
C TRP A 54 0.11 -4.21 2.96
N VAL A 55 0.40 -3.99 1.67
CA VAL A 55 0.64 -2.65 1.13
C VAL A 55 -0.59 -1.78 1.26
N GLY A 56 -1.81 -2.33 1.16
CA GLY A 56 -3.06 -1.60 1.29
C GLY A 56 -3.59 -1.41 2.72
N GLY A 57 -3.01 -2.09 3.72
CA GLY A 57 -3.49 -2.12 5.10
C GLY A 57 -3.52 -0.74 5.78
N PRO A 58 -4.17 -0.57 6.93
CA PRO A 58 -4.10 0.68 7.69
C PRO A 58 -2.65 0.97 8.12
N VAL A 59 -2.19 2.21 7.94
CA VAL A 59 -0.94 2.67 8.56
C VAL A 59 -1.29 3.09 9.98
N ILE A 60 -1.02 2.21 10.94
CA ILE A 60 -1.28 2.49 12.34
C ILE A 60 -0.12 3.33 12.89
N GLY A 61 -0.44 4.52 13.39
CA GLY A 61 0.53 5.38 14.05
C GLY A 61 1.17 4.65 15.24
N ASN A 62 2.48 4.83 15.43
CA ASN A 62 3.18 4.25 16.56
C ASN A 62 2.51 4.68 17.87
N HIS A 63 2.08 3.72 18.69
CA HIS A 63 1.39 3.99 19.95
C HIS A 63 2.18 4.90 20.91
N ARG A 64 3.51 4.95 20.78
CA ARG A 64 4.40 5.84 21.55
C ARG A 64 4.38 7.31 21.10
N LEU A 65 3.86 7.60 19.91
CA LEU A 65 3.83 8.95 19.33
C LEU A 65 2.45 9.63 19.44
N VAL A 66 1.44 8.92 19.96
CA VAL A 66 0.04 9.39 19.97
C VAL A 66 -0.25 10.39 21.11
N ASP A 67 0.64 10.50 22.10
CA ASP A 67 0.38 11.24 23.35
C ASP A 67 0.68 12.76 23.29
N GLN A 68 1.39 13.24 22.27
CA GLN A 68 1.87 14.64 22.26
C GLN A 68 0.84 15.70 21.79
N GLN A 69 -0.34 15.29 21.31
CA GLN A 69 -1.39 16.24 20.89
C GLN A 69 -2.38 16.60 22.01
N GLN A 70 -2.41 15.86 23.12
CA GLN A 70 -3.38 16.10 24.20
C GLN A 70 -2.90 17.16 25.21
N THR A 71 -1.58 17.33 25.39
CA THR A 71 -1.01 18.35 26.28
C THR A 71 -1.18 19.78 25.75
N ARG A 72 -1.20 20.01 24.42
CA ARG A 72 -1.29 21.38 23.86
C ARG A 72 -2.67 22.03 23.91
N ARG A 73 -3.72 21.31 24.30
CA ARG A 73 -5.09 21.85 24.39
C ARG A 73 -5.54 22.21 25.81
N GLN A 74 -4.74 21.89 26.83
CA GLN A 74 -5.09 22.15 28.23
C GLN A 74 -4.53 23.49 28.77
N ASP A 75 -3.67 24.15 27.98
CA ASP A 75 -3.02 25.42 28.35
C ASP A 75 -3.51 26.64 27.52
N ALA A 76 -4.71 26.56 26.93
CA ALA A 76 -5.30 27.65 26.12
C ALA A 76 -6.60 28.17 26.74
#